data_AF-A0A7I8ERT4-F1
#
_entry.id   AF-A0A7I8ERT4-F1
#
_cell.length_a   1.000
_cell.length_b   1.000
_cell.length_c   1.000
_cell.angle_alpha   90.00
_cell.angle_beta   90.00
_cell.angle_gamma   90.00
#
_symmetry.space_group_name_H-M   'P 1'
#
loop_
_entity.id
_entity.type
_entity.pdbx_description
1 polymer ?
#
loop_
_entity_poly.entity_id
_entity_poly.type
_entity_poly.pdbx_seq_one_letter_code
_entity_poly.pdbx_strand_id
1 'polypeptide(L)'
;MTMATPLATNAEAQEAQHFLRQIKSWPHWEKIQQVAQKEYSLSAQDADQLLAEYQRFLVLIKRHPNQRIGMYSNNVDKLWHAHILSTILYADYCERHHGHFLHHSPTHTKTHDDPPKPPETPPPTEPSKPPETPPPGNCIACDYNEDPRDSGKTTSWLDFRLIYFQAFQQYPPSVWDVRSADAIVTI
;
A
#
# COMPACT_ATOMS: atom_id res chain seq x y z
N MET A 1 13.65 20.60 -26.32
CA MET A 1 13.85 20.95 -24.91
C MET A 1 13.75 19.65 -24.10
N THR A 2 14.88 19.10 -23.71
CA THR A 2 14.96 17.86 -22.91
C THR A 2 14.72 18.24 -21.46
N MET A 3 13.59 17.85 -20.87
CA MET A 3 13.39 18.00 -19.43
C MET A 3 14.39 17.08 -18.73
N ALA A 4 15.37 17.66 -18.03
CA ALA A 4 16.28 16.90 -17.20
C ALA A 4 15.47 16.26 -16.05
N THR A 5 15.36 14.93 -16.06
CA THR A 5 14.84 14.17 -14.92
C THR A 5 15.64 14.54 -13.68
N PRO A 6 15.02 14.87 -12.53
CA PRO A 6 15.77 15.15 -11.32
C PRO A 6 16.55 13.89 -10.96
N LEU A 7 17.89 13.95 -11.06
CA LEU A 7 18.73 12.91 -10.51
C LEU A 7 18.49 12.88 -9.00
N ALA A 8 18.04 11.73 -8.54
CA ALA A 8 18.03 11.40 -7.13
C ALA A 8 19.39 11.72 -6.51
N THR A 9 19.39 12.38 -5.36
CA THR A 9 20.65 12.66 -4.68
C THR A 9 21.20 11.36 -4.09
N ASN A 10 22.52 11.21 -4.04
CA ASN A 10 23.18 10.06 -3.41
C ASN A 10 22.71 9.85 -1.95
N ALA A 11 22.31 10.94 -1.26
CA ALA A 11 21.77 10.90 0.10
C ALA A 11 20.41 10.19 0.19
N GLU A 12 19.48 10.47 -0.74
CA GLU A 12 18.15 9.83 -0.78
C GLU A 12 18.24 8.32 -0.98
N ALA A 13 19.12 7.88 -1.88
CA ALA A 13 19.37 6.47 -2.12
C ALA A 13 20.02 5.79 -0.90
N GLN A 14 20.96 6.46 -0.22
CA GLN A 14 21.59 5.93 0.99
C GLN A 14 20.60 5.76 2.14
N GLU A 15 19.72 6.72 2.34
CA GLU A 15 18.64 6.65 3.33
C GLU A 15 17.68 5.49 3.03
N ALA A 16 17.22 5.38 1.79
CA ALA A 16 16.36 4.28 1.37
C ALA A 16 17.01 2.90 1.60
N GLN A 17 18.31 2.78 1.31
CA GLN A 17 19.08 1.56 1.58
C GLN A 17 19.22 1.28 3.08
N HIS A 18 19.36 2.33 3.91
CA HIS A 18 19.38 2.18 5.37
C HIS A 18 18.04 1.63 5.89
N PHE A 19 16.92 2.22 5.48
CA PHE A 19 15.59 1.73 5.85
C PHE A 19 15.33 0.32 5.32
N LEU A 20 15.75 0.01 4.10
CA LEU A 20 15.60 -1.33 3.54
C LEU A 20 16.33 -2.38 4.38
N ARG A 21 17.54 -2.08 4.87
CA ARG A 21 18.27 -2.99 5.79
C ARG A 21 17.53 -3.19 7.10
N GLN A 22 17.01 -2.12 7.70
CA GLN A 22 16.23 -2.22 8.94
C GLN A 22 14.97 -3.07 8.73
N ILE A 23 14.20 -2.79 7.68
CA ILE A 23 12.99 -3.53 7.33
C ILE A 23 13.31 -5.01 7.08
N LYS A 24 14.38 -5.31 6.34
CA LYS A 24 14.82 -6.70 6.07
C LYS A 24 15.28 -7.45 7.31
N SER A 25 15.77 -6.76 8.33
CA SER A 25 16.22 -7.39 9.58
C SER A 25 15.08 -7.85 10.51
N TRP A 26 13.82 -7.54 10.19
CA TRP A 26 12.69 -8.04 10.97
C TRP A 26 12.59 -9.57 10.86
N PRO A 27 12.57 -10.31 11.98
CA PRO A 27 12.81 -11.76 11.97
C PRO A 27 11.62 -12.60 11.51
N HIS A 28 10.47 -11.99 11.23
CA HIS A 28 9.21 -12.71 10.99
C HIS A 28 8.80 -12.78 9.51
N TRP A 29 9.65 -12.33 8.58
CA TRP A 29 9.33 -12.36 7.15
C TRP A 29 8.99 -13.75 6.61
N GLU A 30 9.68 -14.79 7.09
CA GLU A 30 9.40 -16.17 6.69
C GLU A 30 7.94 -16.56 7.00
N LYS A 31 7.41 -16.12 8.15
CA LYS A 31 6.02 -16.38 8.52
C LYS A 31 5.04 -15.71 7.56
N ILE A 32 5.33 -14.48 7.14
CA ILE A 32 4.49 -13.73 6.20
C ILE A 32 4.48 -14.41 4.83
N GLN A 33 5.64 -14.90 4.37
CA GLN A 33 5.72 -15.68 3.14
C GLN A 33 4.91 -16.98 3.23
N GLN A 34 4.99 -17.71 4.34
CA GLN A 34 4.19 -18.92 4.56
C GLN A 34 2.68 -18.63 4.51
N VAL A 35 2.23 -17.52 5.12
CA VAL A 35 0.83 -17.10 5.04
C VAL A 35 0.46 -16.76 3.59
N ALA A 36 1.32 -16.05 2.86
CA ALA A 36 1.03 -15.69 1.48
C ALA A 36 0.97 -16.90 0.54
N GLN A 37 1.86 -17.87 0.72
CA GLN A 37 1.82 -19.15 -0.01
C GLN A 37 0.51 -19.89 0.26
N LYS A 38 0.05 -19.92 1.52
CA LYS A 38 -1.19 -20.61 1.92
C LYS A 38 -2.45 -19.90 1.41
N GLU A 39 -2.57 -18.60 1.63
CA GLU A 39 -3.80 -17.85 1.40
C GLU A 39 -3.97 -17.40 -0.07
N TYR A 40 -2.86 -17.30 -0.82
CA TYR A 40 -2.87 -16.85 -2.21
C TYR A 40 -2.25 -17.85 -3.20
N SER A 41 -1.97 -19.07 -2.76
CA SER A 41 -1.39 -20.15 -3.57
C SER A 41 -0.09 -19.74 -4.29
N LEU A 42 0.71 -18.87 -3.67
CA LEU A 42 1.99 -18.46 -4.23
C LEU A 42 3.01 -19.60 -4.14
N SER A 43 3.87 -19.72 -5.15
CA SER A 43 5.06 -20.56 -5.02
C SER A 43 6.06 -19.91 -4.05
N ALA A 44 6.99 -20.70 -3.50
CA ALA A 44 8.07 -20.17 -2.67
C ALA A 44 8.89 -19.11 -3.41
N GLN A 45 9.18 -19.34 -4.69
CA GLN A 45 9.89 -18.40 -5.55
C GLN A 45 9.13 -17.09 -5.74
N ASP A 46 7.81 -17.15 -6.00
CA ASP A 46 6.99 -15.94 -6.12
C ASP A 46 6.93 -15.18 -4.80
N ALA A 47 6.79 -15.89 -3.68
CA ALA A 47 6.78 -15.29 -2.36
C ALA A 47 8.10 -14.56 -2.04
N ASP A 48 9.26 -15.10 -2.44
CA ASP A 48 10.57 -14.45 -2.31
C ASP A 48 10.67 -13.18 -3.16
N GLN A 49 10.25 -13.26 -4.43
CA GLN A 49 10.29 -12.11 -5.35
C GLN A 49 9.36 -10.98 -4.89
N LEU A 50 8.13 -11.33 -4.49
CA LEU A 50 7.14 -10.37 -4.02
C LEU A 50 7.51 -9.77 -2.67
N LEU A 51 8.19 -10.53 -1.79
CA LEU A 51 8.67 -10.00 -0.52
C LEU A 51 9.68 -8.88 -0.72
N ALA A 52 10.61 -9.04 -1.67
CA ALA A 52 11.58 -8.00 -1.96
C ALA A 52 10.91 -6.68 -2.40
N GLU A 53 9.87 -6.75 -3.23
CA GLU A 53 9.12 -5.57 -3.67
C GLU A 53 8.21 -5.00 -2.58
N TYR A 54 7.57 -5.86 -1.78
CA TYR A 54 6.77 -5.41 -0.63
C TYR A 54 7.63 -4.65 0.39
N GLN A 55 8.84 -5.15 0.69
CA GLN A 55 9.78 -4.45 1.57
C GLN A 55 10.21 -3.10 1.00
N ARG A 56 10.45 -3.00 -0.32
CA ARG A 56 10.72 -1.72 -0.99
C ARG A 56 9.54 -0.76 -0.87
N PHE A 57 8.31 -1.26 -1.03
CA PHE A 57 7.10 -0.47 -0.84
C PHE A 57 6.97 0.10 0.58
N LEU A 58 7.28 -0.70 1.61
CA LEU A 58 7.32 -0.23 3.01
C LEU A 58 8.37 0.86 3.22
N VAL A 59 9.53 0.79 2.54
CA VAL A 59 10.51 1.91 2.53
C VAL A 59 9.89 3.16 1.92
N LEU A 60 9.16 3.06 0.81
CA LEU A 60 8.50 4.23 0.21
C LEU A 60 7.50 4.87 1.17
N ILE A 61 6.65 4.08 1.83
CA ILE A 61 5.73 4.59 2.88
C ILE A 61 6.53 5.31 3.97
N LYS A 62 7.62 4.71 4.45
CA LYS A 62 8.44 5.30 5.52
C LYS A 62 9.10 6.61 5.13
N ARG A 63 9.54 6.76 3.88
CA ARG A 63 10.20 7.97 3.37
C ARG A 63 9.23 9.11 3.05
N HIS A 64 7.96 8.79 2.83
CA HIS A 64 6.94 9.75 2.47
C HIS A 64 5.78 9.75 3.48
N PRO A 65 6.04 10.06 4.78
CA PRO A 65 5.03 9.92 5.85
C PRO A 65 3.80 10.84 5.69
N ASN A 66 3.90 11.86 4.84
CA ASN A 66 2.82 12.80 4.56
C ASN A 66 2.15 12.55 3.18
N GLN A 67 2.45 11.43 2.53
CA GLN A 67 1.89 11.08 1.21
C GLN A 67 1.36 9.65 1.25
N ARG A 68 0.20 9.44 0.61
CA ARG A 68 -0.36 8.09 0.46
C ARG A 68 0.27 7.44 -0.78
N ILE A 69 1.20 6.51 -0.56
CA ILE A 69 1.83 5.75 -1.65
C ILE A 69 0.85 4.71 -2.19
N GLY A 70 0.56 4.76 -3.50
CA GLY A 70 -0.37 3.86 -4.16
C GLY A 70 0.13 2.43 -4.27
N MET A 71 -0.74 1.45 -3.98
CA MET A 71 -0.49 0.04 -4.29
C MET A 71 -0.86 -0.24 -5.75
N TYR A 72 0.15 -0.34 -6.61
CA TYR A 72 -0.01 -0.54 -8.06
C TYR A 72 0.20 -1.99 -8.52
N SER A 73 0.32 -2.93 -7.59
CA SER A 73 0.51 -4.34 -7.91
C SER A 73 -0.43 -5.21 -7.09
N ASN A 74 -1.37 -5.87 -7.75
CA ASN A 74 -2.20 -6.90 -7.12
C ASN A 74 -1.34 -8.03 -6.53
N ASN A 75 -0.17 -8.31 -7.12
CA ASN A 75 0.70 -9.37 -6.62
C ASN A 75 1.48 -8.94 -5.37
N VAL A 76 1.98 -7.70 -5.30
CA VAL A 76 2.61 -7.20 -4.07
C VAL A 76 1.56 -6.98 -2.98
N ASP A 77 0.34 -6.59 -3.33
CA ASP A 77 -0.77 -6.42 -2.39
C ASP A 77 -1.16 -7.73 -1.68
N LYS A 78 -1.03 -8.88 -2.34
CA LYS A 78 -1.20 -10.21 -1.70
C LYS A 78 -0.27 -10.39 -0.49
N LEU A 79 0.98 -9.89 -0.56
CA LEU A 79 1.88 -9.95 0.60
C LEU A 79 1.47 -8.98 1.69
N TRP A 80 0.99 -7.79 1.34
CA TRP A 80 0.48 -6.88 2.36
C TRP A 80 -0.73 -7.48 3.07
N HIS A 81 -1.67 -8.07 2.35
CA HIS A 81 -2.77 -8.80 2.96
C HIS A 81 -2.30 -9.97 3.83
N ALA A 82 -1.37 -10.80 3.36
CA ALA A 82 -0.80 -11.88 4.16
C ALA A 82 -0.14 -11.37 5.46
N HIS A 83 0.49 -10.19 5.39
CA HIS A 83 1.03 -9.51 6.56
C HIS A 83 -0.08 -9.11 7.53
N ILE A 84 -1.14 -8.45 7.05
CA ILE A 84 -2.30 -8.04 7.84
C ILE A 84 -3.00 -9.23 8.50
N LEU A 85 -3.13 -10.37 7.80
CA LEU A 85 -3.72 -11.60 8.35
C LEU A 85 -2.95 -12.13 9.56
N SER A 86 -1.66 -11.82 9.68
CA SER A 86 -0.86 -12.07 10.88
C SER A 86 -0.98 -10.88 11.85
N THR A 87 -2.19 -10.58 12.33
CA THR A 87 -2.54 -9.33 13.01
C THR A 87 -1.59 -8.89 14.14
N ILE A 88 -1.13 -9.82 14.99
CA ILE A 88 -0.17 -9.55 16.06
C ILE A 88 1.20 -9.11 15.49
N LEU A 89 1.70 -9.85 14.51
CA LEU A 89 2.98 -9.55 13.85
C LEU A 89 2.89 -8.25 13.05
N TYR A 90 1.74 -7.99 12.41
CA TYR A 90 1.52 -6.76 11.67
C TYR A 90 1.54 -5.54 12.57
N ALA A 91 0.83 -5.59 13.70
CA ALA A 91 0.85 -4.52 14.69
C ALA A 91 2.26 -4.28 15.26
N ASP A 92 2.99 -5.36 15.60
CA ASP A 92 4.38 -5.29 16.06
C ASP A 92 5.31 -4.65 15.01
N TYR A 93 5.20 -5.07 13.75
CA TYR A 93 5.99 -4.51 12.66
C TYR A 93 5.73 -3.01 12.48
N CYS A 94 4.45 -2.64 12.40
CA CYS A 94 4.00 -1.26 12.23
C CYS A 94 4.55 -0.36 13.33
N GLU A 95 4.45 -0.79 14.59
CA GLU A 95 4.99 -0.03 15.72
C GLU A 95 6.52 0.11 15.63
N ARG A 96 7.26 -0.97 15.40
CA ARG A 96 8.73 -0.95 15.36
C ARG A 96 9.31 -0.13 14.22
N HIS A 97 8.72 -0.24 13.03
CA HIS A 97 9.32 0.33 11.82
C HIS A 97 8.68 1.64 11.37
N HIS A 98 7.43 1.90 11.74
CA HIS A 98 6.69 3.10 11.34
C HIS A 98 6.22 3.94 12.55
N GLY A 99 6.20 3.39 13.77
CA GLY A 99 5.72 4.08 14.97
C GLY A 99 4.21 4.31 15.01
N HIS A 100 3.47 3.63 14.12
CA HIS A 100 2.01 3.66 14.03
C HIS A 100 1.51 2.52 13.15
N PHE A 101 0.25 2.13 13.34
CA PHE A 101 -0.43 1.17 12.48
C PHE A 101 -0.56 1.72 11.05
N LEU A 102 -0.14 0.94 10.06
CA LEU A 102 -0.32 1.28 8.65
C LEU A 102 -1.72 0.83 8.22
N HIS A 103 -2.63 1.76 8.00
CA HIS A 103 -3.96 1.40 7.53
C HIS A 103 -3.92 1.00 6.05
N HIS A 104 -4.43 -0.19 5.75
CA HIS A 104 -4.69 -0.62 4.37
C HIS A 104 -6.11 -0.23 3.99
N SER A 105 -6.26 0.35 2.80
CA SER A 105 -7.55 0.63 2.19
C SER A 105 -7.60 -0.19 0.90
N PRO A 106 -8.61 -1.05 0.71
CA PRO A 106 -8.78 -1.77 -0.54
C PRO A 106 -8.83 -0.77 -1.69
N THR A 107 -7.84 -0.82 -2.58
CA THR A 107 -7.94 -0.10 -3.84
C THR A 107 -8.89 -0.92 -4.70
N HIS A 108 -10.17 -0.53 -4.76
CA HIS A 108 -10.99 -0.91 -5.90
C HIS A 108 -10.21 -0.49 -7.14
N THR A 109 -9.81 -1.45 -7.96
CA THR A 109 -9.07 -1.21 -9.20
C THR A 109 -9.82 -0.18 -10.02
N LYS A 110 -9.46 1.10 -9.88
CA LYS A 110 -9.72 2.05 -10.93
C LYS A 110 -8.62 1.77 -11.94
N THR A 111 -9.03 1.34 -13.12
CA THR A 111 -8.08 1.29 -14.23
C THR A 111 -7.50 2.68 -14.36
N HIS A 112 -6.22 2.77 -14.72
CA HIS A 112 -5.48 4.04 -14.72
C HIS A 112 -6.06 5.12 -15.65
N ASP A 113 -7.10 4.79 -16.42
CA ASP A 113 -7.82 5.64 -17.36
C ASP A 113 -9.28 5.91 -16.96
N ASP A 114 -9.73 5.53 -15.75
CA ASP A 114 -11.07 5.88 -15.31
C ASP A 114 -11.19 7.41 -15.20
N PRO A 115 -12.13 8.05 -15.93
CA PRO A 115 -12.37 9.48 -15.79
C PRO A 115 -12.66 9.80 -14.31
N PRO A 116 -12.32 11.02 -13.84
CA PRO A 116 -12.63 11.42 -12.48
C PRO A 116 -14.10 11.11 -12.20
N LYS A 117 -14.34 10.42 -11.08
CA LYS A 117 -15.70 10.05 -10.66
C LYS A 117 -16.55 11.33 -10.74
N PRO A 118 -17.65 11.37 -11.52
CA PRO A 118 -18.55 12.51 -11.47
C PRO A 118 -18.96 12.71 -10.01
N PRO A 119 -19.18 13.95 -9.56
CA PRO A 119 -19.54 14.21 -8.17
C PRO A 119 -20.67 13.26 -7.79
N GLU A 120 -20.45 12.47 -6.74
CA GLU A 120 -21.48 11.57 -6.22
C GLU A 120 -22.69 12.42 -5.90
N THR A 121 -23.77 12.25 -6.67
CA THR A 121 -25.07 12.71 -6.21
C THR A 121 -25.32 12.03 -4.88
N PRO A 122 -25.61 12.79 -3.80
CA PRO A 122 -25.91 12.17 -2.53
C PRO A 122 -27.02 11.14 -2.74
N PRO A 123 -26.96 9.97 -2.07
CA PRO A 123 -28.00 8.97 -2.20
C PRO A 123 -29.36 9.62 -1.92
N PRO A 124 -30.43 9.21 -2.62
CA PRO A 124 -31.76 9.74 -2.34
C PRO A 124 -32.04 9.54 -0.86
N THR A 125 -32.40 10.63 -0.17
CA THR A 125 -32.83 10.60 1.22
C THR A 125 -33.94 9.58 1.37
N GLU A 126 -33.64 8.43 1.98
CA GLU A 126 -34.68 7.54 2.46
C GLU A 126 -35.59 8.34 3.41
N PRO A 127 -36.92 8.16 3.34
CA PRO A 127 -37.82 8.80 4.30
C PRO A 127 -37.42 8.36 5.70
N SER A 128 -37.10 9.35 6.53
CA SER A 128 -36.66 9.20 7.91
C SER A 128 -37.55 8.22 8.69
N LYS A 129 -36.97 7.09 9.10
CA LYS A 129 -37.55 6.23 10.14
C LYS A 129 -37.80 7.10 11.39
N PRO A 130 -38.99 7.04 12.03
CA PRO A 130 -39.25 7.80 13.24
C PRO A 130 -38.23 7.46 14.34
N PRO A 131 -37.93 8.40 15.25
CA PRO A 131 -36.86 8.23 16.23
C PRO A 131 -37.21 7.10 17.19
N GLU A 132 -36.54 5.96 17.05
CA GLU A 132 -36.42 5.00 18.13
C GLU A 132 -35.55 5.64 19.22
N THR A 133 -36.09 5.78 20.42
CA THR A 133 -35.32 6.24 21.59
C THR A 133 -34.08 5.36 21.76
N PRO A 134 -32.86 5.93 21.81
CA PRO A 134 -31.65 5.13 21.93
C PRO A 134 -31.65 4.36 23.26
N PRO A 135 -31.20 3.09 23.29
CA PRO A 135 -30.95 2.40 24.54
C PRO A 135 -29.88 3.17 25.34
N PRO A 136 -29.97 3.18 26.69
CA PRO A 136 -28.98 3.86 27.51
C PRO A 136 -27.66 3.06 27.46
N GLY A 137 -26.77 3.49 26.59
CA GLY A 137 -25.46 2.87 26.39
C GLY A 137 -24.67 3.71 25.41
N ASN A 138 -23.80 4.56 25.93
CA ASN A 138 -23.04 5.57 25.20
C ASN A 138 -22.01 4.92 24.25
N CYS A 139 -22.47 4.42 23.10
CA CYS A 139 -21.61 4.18 21.96
C CYS A 139 -21.47 5.53 21.24
N ILE A 140 -20.34 6.21 21.41
CA ILE A 140 -19.97 7.33 20.54
C ILE A 140 -20.09 6.79 19.11
N ALA A 141 -20.88 7.46 18.27
CA ALA A 141 -20.92 7.16 16.85
C ALA A 141 -19.47 7.09 16.37
N CYS A 142 -19.05 5.92 15.90
CA CYS A 142 -17.76 5.75 15.26
C CYS A 142 -17.86 6.50 13.93
N ASP A 143 -17.68 7.82 13.98
CA ASP A 143 -17.18 8.55 12.84
C ASP A 143 -15.93 7.78 12.41
N TYR A 144 -16.00 7.14 11.25
CA TYR A 144 -14.85 6.64 10.52
C TYR A 144 -14.02 7.88 10.17
N ASN A 145 -13.34 8.44 11.17
CA ASN A 145 -12.39 9.51 10.99
C ASN A 145 -11.27 8.90 10.16
N GLU A 146 -11.21 9.31 8.89
CA GLU A 146 -10.07 9.09 8.03
C GLU A 146 -8.80 9.46 8.82
N ASP A 147 -7.73 8.67 8.68
CA ASP A 147 -6.46 8.98 9.33
C ASP A 147 -6.12 10.44 9.04
N PRO A 148 -5.95 11.32 10.04
CA PRO A 148 -5.73 12.75 9.81
C PRO A 148 -4.44 13.05 9.03
N ARG A 149 -3.60 12.03 8.79
CA ARG A 149 -2.41 12.07 7.92
C ARG A 149 -2.72 11.66 6.48
N ASP A 150 -3.88 11.07 6.20
CA ASP A 150 -4.34 10.79 4.84
C ASP A 150 -4.76 12.11 4.19
N SER A 151 -3.90 12.61 3.31
CA SER A 151 -4.21 13.77 2.47
C SER A 151 -5.37 13.52 1.48
N GLY A 152 -5.95 12.31 1.49
CA GLY A 152 -7.01 11.85 0.59
C GLY A 152 -6.52 11.61 -0.84
N LYS A 153 -5.25 11.94 -1.14
CA LYS A 153 -4.66 11.86 -2.47
C LYS A 153 -3.56 10.82 -2.51
N THR A 154 -3.85 9.70 -3.16
CA THR A 154 -2.86 8.68 -3.52
C THR A 154 -1.90 9.22 -4.60
N THR A 155 -0.60 8.97 -4.46
CA THR A 155 0.42 9.28 -5.48
C THR A 155 0.00 8.76 -6.85
N SER A 156 0.24 9.48 -7.95
CA SER A 156 -0.01 8.94 -9.30
C SER A 156 1.01 7.84 -9.68
N TRP A 157 0.75 7.09 -10.75
CA TRP A 157 1.71 6.10 -11.25
C TRP A 157 3.05 6.74 -11.66
N LEU A 158 3.00 7.92 -12.26
CA LEU A 158 4.21 8.65 -12.63
C LEU A 158 5.00 9.04 -11.38
N ASP A 159 4.32 9.55 -10.36
CA ASP A 159 4.96 9.88 -9.08
C ASP A 159 5.56 8.63 -8.42
N PHE A 160 4.82 7.52 -8.38
CA PHE A 160 5.29 6.24 -7.86
C PHE A 160 6.59 5.77 -8.55
N ARG A 161 6.64 5.84 -9.87
CA ARG A 161 7.85 5.49 -10.64
C ARG A 161 9.03 6.41 -10.30
N LEU A 162 8.78 7.70 -10.13
CA LEU A 162 9.81 8.67 -9.79
C LEU A 162 10.35 8.46 -8.37
N ILE A 163 9.49 8.30 -7.36
CA ILE A 163 9.92 8.07 -5.98
C ILE A 163 10.65 6.73 -5.83
N TYR A 164 10.21 5.70 -6.57
CA TYR A 164 10.88 4.40 -6.58
C TYR A 164 12.27 4.50 -7.20
N PHE A 165 12.39 5.19 -8.34
CA PHE A 165 13.69 5.47 -8.96
C PHE A 165 14.61 6.25 -8.03
N GLN A 166 14.07 7.27 -7.34
CA GLN A 166 14.84 8.05 -6.38
C GLN A 166 15.35 7.21 -5.20
N ALA A 167 14.50 6.32 -4.67
CA ALA A 167 14.85 5.45 -3.56
C ALA A 167 15.87 4.37 -3.95
N PHE A 168 15.71 3.75 -5.11
CA PHE A 168 16.41 2.50 -5.42
C PHE A 168 17.36 2.58 -6.62
N GLN A 169 17.48 3.74 -7.28
CA GLN A 169 18.32 3.95 -8.46
C GLN A 169 17.99 3.00 -9.63
N GLN A 170 16.74 2.51 -9.66
CA GLN A 170 16.23 1.61 -10.68
C GLN A 170 14.72 1.87 -10.84
N TYR A 171 14.16 1.60 -12.02
CA TYR A 171 12.71 1.66 -12.18
C TYR A 171 12.01 0.48 -11.52
N PRO A 172 10.72 0.61 -11.12
CA PRO A 172 9.95 -0.52 -10.62
C PRO A 172 9.96 -1.69 -11.62
N PRO A 173 10.20 -2.94 -11.18
CA PRO A 173 10.08 -4.10 -12.05
C PRO A 173 8.64 -4.32 -12.54
N SER A 174 8.47 -5.18 -13.56
CA SER A 174 7.18 -5.43 -14.23
C SER A 174 6.06 -5.86 -13.29
N VAL A 175 6.38 -6.47 -12.15
CA VAL A 175 5.38 -6.84 -11.13
C VAL A 175 4.58 -5.64 -10.60
N TRP A 176 5.11 -4.42 -10.72
CA TRP A 176 4.41 -3.17 -10.40
C TRP A 176 3.55 -2.62 -11.54
N ASP A 177 3.67 -3.15 -12.75
CA ASP A 177 2.90 -2.67 -13.89
C ASP A 177 1.66 -3.53 -14.10
N VAL A 178 0.52 -3.07 -13.58
CA VAL A 178 -0.80 -3.72 -13.77
C VAL A 178 -1.22 -3.85 -15.24
N ARG A 179 -0.62 -3.08 -16.17
CA ARG A 179 -0.84 -3.25 -17.62
C ARG A 179 -0.15 -4.49 -18.19
N SER A 180 0.79 -5.07 -17.44
CA SER A 180 1.51 -6.29 -17.83
C SER A 180 0.86 -7.58 -17.32
N ALA A 181 -0.17 -7.48 -16.46
CA ALA A 181 -0.84 -8.64 -15.87
C ALA A 181 -1.59 -9.51 -16.90
N ASP A 182 -1.91 -8.96 -18.09
CA ASP A 182 -2.49 -9.71 -19.21
C ASP A 182 -1.46 -10.60 -19.96
N ALA A 183 -0.18 -10.58 -19.57
CA ALA A 183 0.88 -11.33 -20.27
C ALA A 183 1.26 -12.69 -19.63
N ILE A 184 0.62 -13.11 -18.54
CA ILE A 184 0.96 -14.40 -17.85
C ILE A 184 -0.19 -15.44 -17.98
N VAL A 185 -1.00 -15.36 -19.04
CA VAL A 185 -1.90 -16.46 -19.43
C VAL A 185 -1.73 -16.77 -20.91
N THR A 186 -0.56 -17.26 -21.30
CA THR A 186 -0.41 -18.09 -22.51
C THR A 186 0.78 -19.04 -22.37
N ILE A 187 0.55 -20.23 -21.82
CA ILE A 187 1.20 -21.48 -22.28
C ILE A 187 0.22 -22.64 -22.01
#